data_AF-A0A8S1E6K1-F1
#
_entry.id   AF-A0A8S1E6K1-F1
#
_cell.length_a   1.000
_cell.length_b   1.000
_cell.length_c   1.000
_cell.angle_alpha   90.00
_cell.angle_beta   90.00
_cell.angle_gamma   90.00
#
_symmetry.space_group_name_H-M   'P 1'
#
loop_
_entity.id
_entity.type
_entity.pdbx_description
1 polymer ?
#
loop_
_entity_poly.entity_id
_entity_poly.type
_entity_poly.pdbx_seq_one_letter_code
_entity_poly.pdbx_strand_id
1 'polypeptide(L)'
;MSAEWLFIRDVTKIDFEEKSTLLARAWHEGNRLPGYVSSNGRVGHFAHEGQVLEKQSEFEIFNGGSHIFWKPHRIGHDLHSDAFQVGKTVQNEPLFVGRLRINGTNVYGQVRGNAVCYVVVNQEIREVQTFDLLLCN
;
A
#
# COMPACT_ATOMS: atom_id res chain seq x y z
N MET A 1 -13.88 15.16 -4.50
CA MET A 1 -13.17 14.10 -5.24
C MET A 1 -13.09 12.90 -4.31
N SER A 2 -13.69 11.76 -4.67
CA SER A 2 -13.77 10.60 -3.77
C SER A 2 -12.94 9.45 -4.29
N ALA A 3 -11.83 9.18 -3.61
CA ALA A 3 -11.21 7.87 -3.63
C ALA A 3 -12.10 6.87 -2.88
N GLU A 4 -12.31 5.70 -3.45
CA GLU A 4 -13.21 4.69 -2.87
C GLU A 4 -12.44 3.55 -2.21
N TRP A 5 -12.95 3.12 -1.06
CA TRP A 5 -12.39 2.03 -0.27
C TRP A 5 -13.51 1.07 0.12
N LEU A 6 -13.26 -0.22 -0.03
CA LEU A 6 -14.17 -1.27 0.40
C LEU A 6 -13.64 -1.89 1.69
N PHE A 7 -14.41 -1.81 2.77
CA PHE A 7 -14.05 -2.46 4.03
C PHE A 7 -14.24 -3.98 3.92
N ILE A 8 -13.18 -4.73 4.16
CA ILE A 8 -13.18 -6.19 4.08
C ILE A 8 -12.97 -6.79 5.47
N ARG A 9 -13.98 -7.55 5.92
CA ARG A 9 -13.93 -8.32 7.17
C ARG A 9 -13.34 -9.71 7.00
N ASP A 10 -13.25 -10.19 5.76
CA ASP A 10 -12.77 -11.52 5.42
C ASP A 10 -12.26 -11.53 3.97
N VAL A 11 -10.96 -11.77 3.82
CA VAL A 11 -10.25 -11.85 2.53
C VAL A 11 -10.75 -12.95 1.61
N THR A 12 -11.40 -14.00 2.15
CA THR A 12 -11.95 -15.10 1.34
C THR A 12 -13.10 -14.65 0.44
N LYS A 13 -13.71 -13.49 0.74
CA LYS A 13 -14.79 -12.88 -0.04
C LYS A 13 -14.30 -12.02 -1.21
N ILE A 14 -13.00 -11.87 -1.38
CA ILE A 14 -12.41 -11.16 -2.50
C ILE A 14 -12.22 -12.14 -3.65
N ASP A 15 -12.69 -11.76 -4.83
CA ASP A 15 -12.40 -12.47 -6.06
C ASP A 15 -11.02 -12.02 -6.60
N PHE A 16 -10.14 -12.99 -6.85
CA PHE A 16 -8.76 -12.73 -7.26
C PHE A 16 -8.46 -13.36 -8.60
N GLU A 17 -7.80 -12.59 -9.47
CA GLU A 17 -7.05 -13.16 -10.58
C GLU A 17 -5.81 -13.90 -10.03
N GLU A 18 -5.42 -15.01 -10.66
CA GLU A 18 -4.51 -16.02 -10.10
C GLU A 18 -3.09 -15.49 -9.73
N LYS A 19 -2.70 -14.28 -10.15
CA LYS A 19 -1.42 -13.64 -9.81
C LYS A 19 -1.55 -12.14 -9.51
N SER A 20 -2.69 -11.75 -8.93
CA SER A 20 -2.97 -10.36 -8.59
C SER A 20 -2.60 -9.99 -7.16
N THR A 21 -2.28 -8.72 -6.98
CA THR A 21 -2.25 -8.06 -5.68
C THR A 21 -3.21 -6.89 -5.72
N LEU A 22 -3.87 -6.64 -4.61
CA LEU A 22 -4.76 -5.49 -4.45
C LEU A 22 -4.14 -4.51 -3.46
N LEU A 23 -4.14 -3.22 -3.79
CA LEU A 23 -3.75 -2.18 -2.85
C LEU A 23 -4.71 -2.20 -1.65
N ALA A 24 -4.15 -2.27 -0.45
CA ALA A 24 -4.91 -2.32 0.77
C ALA A 24 -4.34 -1.41 1.84
N ARG A 25 -5.13 -1.14 2.86
CA ARG A 25 -4.66 -0.56 4.12
C ARG A 25 -5.27 -1.27 5.33
N ALA A 26 -4.49 -1.50 6.36
CA ALA A 26 -4.91 -2.17 7.59
C ALA A 26 -4.87 -1.23 8.78
N TRP A 27 -5.79 -1.45 9.72
CA TRP A 27 -5.71 -0.85 11.05
C TRP A 27 -4.88 -1.75 11.96
N HIS A 28 -3.85 -1.19 12.60
CA HIS A 28 -3.00 -1.94 13.54
C HIS A 28 -2.40 -0.97 14.56
N GLU A 29 -2.71 -1.16 15.84
CA GLU A 29 -2.15 -0.38 16.96
C GLU A 29 -2.29 1.15 16.78
N GLY A 30 -3.46 1.58 16.28
CA GLY A 30 -3.73 3.00 16.00
C GLY A 30 -3.12 3.53 14.70
N ASN A 31 -2.30 2.73 14.01
CA ASN A 31 -1.78 3.03 12.68
C ASN A 31 -2.76 2.58 11.59
N ARG A 32 -2.76 3.30 10.47
CA ARG A 32 -3.44 2.90 9.23
C ARG A 32 -2.39 2.65 8.16
N LEU A 33 -1.95 1.40 8.06
CA LEU A 33 -0.77 0.98 7.30
C LEU A 33 -1.14 0.56 5.88
N PRO A 34 -0.55 1.15 4.84
CA PRO A 34 -0.74 0.68 3.47
C PRO A 34 0.13 -0.55 3.15
N GLY A 35 -0.34 -1.35 2.21
CA GLY A 35 0.30 -2.57 1.76
C GLY A 35 -0.52 -3.22 0.65
N TYR A 36 -0.49 -4.54 0.56
CA TYR A 36 -1.28 -5.25 -0.45
C TYR A 36 -1.88 -6.54 0.08
N VAL A 37 -2.88 -7.07 -0.61
CA VAL A 37 -3.40 -8.42 -0.38
C VAL A 37 -3.02 -9.32 -1.56
N SER A 38 -2.42 -10.47 -1.28
CA SER A 38 -2.03 -11.45 -2.30
C SER A 38 -3.16 -12.42 -2.64
N SER A 39 -3.32 -12.74 -3.92
CA SER A 39 -4.19 -13.85 -4.36
C SER A 39 -3.68 -15.20 -3.85
N ASN A 40 -2.36 -15.42 -3.92
CA ASN A 40 -1.68 -16.62 -3.46
C ASN A 40 -1.50 -16.55 -1.93
N GLY A 41 -2.44 -17.16 -1.20
CA GLY A 41 -2.47 -17.17 0.26
C GLY A 41 -3.61 -16.35 0.85
N ARG A 42 -4.25 -15.45 0.07
CA ARG A 42 -5.37 -14.61 0.52
C ARG A 42 -5.04 -13.93 1.85
N VAL A 43 -3.90 -13.25 1.91
CA VAL A 43 -3.40 -12.57 3.12
C VAL A 43 -2.97 -11.16 2.75
N GLY A 44 -3.27 -10.20 3.62
CA GLY A 44 -2.75 -8.85 3.56
C GLY A 44 -1.35 -8.76 4.14
N HIS A 45 -0.45 -8.08 3.44
CA HIS A 45 0.97 -7.90 3.76
C HIS A 45 1.24 -6.42 3.95
N PHE A 46 1.69 -6.03 5.14
CA PHE A 46 1.95 -4.66 5.54
C PHE A 46 3.32 -4.56 6.21
N ALA A 47 3.98 -3.41 6.06
CA ALA A 47 5.21 -3.13 6.80
C ALA A 47 4.88 -2.41 8.11
N HIS A 48 5.35 -2.92 9.26
CA HIS A 48 5.17 -2.30 10.57
C HIS A 48 6.43 -2.43 11.41
N GLU A 49 6.99 -1.33 11.89
CA GLU A 49 8.17 -1.32 12.79
C GLU A 49 9.33 -2.24 12.37
N GLY A 50 9.61 -2.31 11.07
CA GLY A 50 10.69 -3.15 10.53
C GLY A 50 10.35 -4.64 10.42
N GLN A 51 9.11 -5.03 10.70
CA GLN A 51 8.60 -6.39 10.58
C GLN A 51 7.43 -6.50 9.60
N VAL A 52 7.30 -7.68 8.98
CA VAL A 52 6.15 -7.99 8.14
C VAL A 52 4.94 -8.28 9.02
N LEU A 53 3.88 -7.52 8.83
CA LEU A 53 2.57 -7.74 9.42
C LEU A 53 1.67 -8.43 8.40
N GLU A 54 1.24 -9.64 8.71
CA GLU A 54 0.24 -10.38 7.93
C GLU A 54 -1.15 -10.28 8.58
N LYS A 55 -2.20 -10.07 7.76
CA LYS A 55 -3.60 -10.04 8.23
C LYS A 55 -4.55 -10.77 7.27
N GLN A 56 -5.46 -11.56 7.84
CA GLN A 56 -6.55 -12.22 7.09
C GLN A 56 -7.85 -11.39 7.06
N SER A 57 -7.95 -10.35 7.89
CA SER A 57 -9.14 -9.51 8.05
C SER A 57 -8.77 -8.10 8.53
N GLU A 58 -9.77 -7.23 8.66
CA GLU A 58 -9.65 -5.86 9.21
C GLU A 58 -8.76 -4.93 8.38
N PHE A 59 -8.97 -4.95 7.08
CA PHE A 59 -8.35 -4.04 6.12
C PHE A 59 -9.38 -3.51 5.13
N GLU A 60 -8.99 -2.47 4.41
CA GLU A 60 -9.77 -1.91 3.31
C GLU A 60 -9.01 -2.12 2.01
N ILE A 61 -9.72 -2.52 0.96
CA ILE A 61 -9.19 -2.57 -0.41
C ILE A 61 -9.47 -1.25 -1.11
N PHE A 62 -8.48 -0.76 -1.83
CA PHE A 62 -8.60 0.42 -2.64
C PHE A 62 -9.32 0.10 -3.96
N ASN A 63 -10.44 0.79 -4.23
CA ASN A 63 -11.24 0.60 -5.45
C ASN A 63 -10.96 1.68 -6.52
N GLY A 64 -10.00 2.57 -6.28
CA GLY A 64 -9.65 3.64 -7.23
C GLY A 64 -10.54 4.86 -7.13
N GLY A 65 -10.63 5.59 -8.24
CA GLY A 65 -11.38 6.84 -8.40
C GLY A 65 -10.98 7.56 -9.69
N SER A 66 -11.81 8.49 -10.17
CA SER A 66 -11.62 9.17 -11.47
C SER A 66 -10.37 10.06 -11.56
N HIS A 67 -9.68 10.25 -10.44
CA HIS A 67 -8.57 11.18 -10.27
C HIS A 67 -7.28 10.49 -9.80
N ILE A 68 -7.27 9.16 -9.84
CA ILE A 68 -6.16 8.37 -9.35
C ILE A 68 -5.18 8.07 -10.48
N PHE A 69 -3.92 8.42 -10.27
CA PHE A 69 -2.85 8.14 -11.22
C PHE A 69 -1.53 7.83 -10.51
N TRP A 70 -0.58 7.30 -11.27
CA TRP A 70 0.72 6.87 -10.77
C TRP A 70 1.82 7.67 -11.46
N LYS A 71 2.79 8.16 -10.70
CA LYS A 71 3.92 8.93 -11.23
C LYS A 71 5.25 8.38 -10.71
N PRO A 72 6.28 8.23 -11.56
CA PRO A 72 7.59 7.82 -11.09
C PRO A 72 8.13 8.78 -10.02
N HIS A 73 8.73 8.21 -8.98
CA HIS A 73 9.38 8.90 -7.89
C HIS A 73 10.71 8.21 -7.56
N ARG A 74 11.65 9.00 -7.03
CA ARG A 74 12.98 8.55 -6.60
C ARG A 74 13.37 9.28 -5.33
N ILE A 75 13.98 8.57 -4.39
CA ILE A 75 14.57 9.12 -3.16
C ILE A 75 15.46 10.34 -3.42
N GLY A 76 15.48 11.29 -2.49
CA GLY A 76 16.24 12.54 -2.63
C GLY A 76 15.48 13.64 -3.37
N HIS A 77 14.22 13.40 -3.73
CA HIS A 77 13.26 14.40 -4.21
C HIS A 77 12.09 14.46 -3.24
N ASP A 78 11.49 15.62 -3.08
CA ASP A 78 10.27 15.76 -2.28
C ASP A 78 9.10 15.01 -2.93
N LEU A 79 8.17 14.52 -2.10
CA LEU A 79 6.94 13.93 -2.59
C LEU A 79 6.12 14.98 -3.36
N HIS A 80 5.39 14.52 -4.39
CA HIS A 80 4.51 15.38 -5.17
C HIS A 80 3.42 16.00 -4.28
N SER A 81 2.97 17.23 -4.58
CA SER A 81 1.89 17.90 -3.83
C SER A 81 0.60 17.08 -3.78
N ASP A 82 0.32 16.35 -4.86
CA ASP A 82 -0.88 15.54 -5.02
C ASP A 82 -0.71 14.11 -4.49
N ALA A 83 0.35 13.85 -3.70
CA ALA A 83 0.58 12.54 -3.10
C ALA A 83 -0.63 12.13 -2.25
N PHE A 84 -1.23 11.00 -2.59
CA PHE A 84 -2.47 10.58 -1.96
C PHE A 84 -2.18 9.94 -0.60
N GLN A 85 -2.47 10.67 0.48
CA GLN A 85 -2.35 10.15 1.83
C GLN A 85 -3.42 9.08 2.07
N VAL A 86 -2.99 7.82 2.18
CA VAL A 86 -3.89 6.68 2.38
C VAL A 86 -4.03 6.28 3.84
N GLY A 87 -3.11 6.74 4.68
CA GLY A 87 -3.00 6.35 6.07
C GLY A 87 -2.18 7.33 6.90
N LYS A 88 -1.99 6.95 8.16
CA LYS A 88 -1.15 7.69 9.10
C LYS A 88 -0.69 6.79 10.24
N THR A 89 0.41 7.16 10.88
CA THR A 89 0.84 6.51 12.13
C THR A 89 0.03 7.02 13.32
N VAL A 90 0.17 6.36 14.46
CA VAL A 90 -0.41 6.82 15.74
C VAL A 90 0.14 8.19 16.17
N GLN A 91 1.35 8.55 15.75
CA GLN A 91 1.96 9.88 15.94
C GLN A 91 1.50 10.92 14.89
N ASN A 92 0.48 10.61 14.09
CA ASN A 92 -0.03 11.43 12.99
C ASN A 92 0.96 11.67 11.83
N GLU A 93 1.98 10.83 11.66
CA GLU A 93 2.83 10.91 10.47
C GLU A 93 2.05 10.41 9.25
N PRO A 94 2.00 11.16 8.13
CA PRO A 94 1.26 10.76 6.95
C PRO A 94 1.94 9.58 6.25
N LEU A 95 1.11 8.64 5.74
CA LEU A 95 1.55 7.49 4.99
C LEU A 95 0.97 7.50 3.57
N PHE A 96 1.84 7.27 2.60
CA PHE A 96 1.50 7.25 1.17
C PHE A 96 1.77 5.87 0.57
N VAL A 97 1.45 5.69 -0.71
CA VAL A 97 1.63 4.41 -1.41
C VAL A 97 2.66 4.55 -2.50
N GLY A 98 3.64 3.65 -2.47
CA GLY A 98 4.50 3.36 -3.61
C GLY A 98 4.13 2.03 -4.24
N ARG A 99 4.35 1.90 -5.54
CA ARG A 99 4.16 0.67 -6.31
C ARG A 99 5.43 0.30 -7.05
N LEU A 100 5.72 -1.01 -7.07
CA LEU A 100 6.70 -1.63 -7.96
C LEU A 100 6.05 -2.66 -8.87
N ARG A 101 6.69 -2.95 -10.00
CA ARG A 101 6.35 -4.08 -10.85
C ARG A 101 7.40 -5.18 -10.65
N ILE A 102 7.00 -6.31 -10.08
CA ILE A 102 7.88 -7.48 -9.86
C ILE A 102 7.25 -8.66 -10.61
N ASN A 103 7.99 -9.23 -11.57
CA ASN A 103 7.55 -10.37 -12.39
C ASN A 103 6.15 -10.20 -13.02
N GLY A 104 5.81 -8.97 -13.43
CA GLY A 104 4.52 -8.68 -14.06
C GLY A 104 3.36 -8.47 -13.08
N THR A 105 3.61 -8.46 -11.77
CA THR A 105 2.60 -8.16 -10.74
C THR A 105 2.97 -6.86 -10.02
N ASN A 106 1.96 -6.06 -9.65
CA ASN A 106 2.20 -4.88 -8.84
C ASN A 106 2.51 -5.30 -7.40
N VAL A 107 3.39 -4.60 -6.71
CA VAL A 107 3.57 -4.76 -5.27
C VAL A 107 3.45 -3.38 -4.66
N TYR A 108 2.56 -3.24 -3.69
CA TYR A 108 2.24 -1.97 -3.05
C TYR A 108 2.91 -1.90 -1.69
N GLY A 109 3.51 -0.76 -1.41
CA GLY A 109 4.26 -0.52 -0.19
C GLY A 109 3.93 0.82 0.43
N GLN A 110 4.49 1.00 1.61
CA GLN A 110 4.34 2.19 2.42
C GLN A 110 5.44 3.18 2.11
N VAL A 111 5.06 4.42 1.81
CA VAL A 111 5.98 5.55 1.69
C VAL A 111 5.85 6.43 2.92
N ARG A 112 6.98 6.76 3.54
CA ARG A 112 7.08 7.61 4.76
C ARG A 112 7.76 8.96 4.44
N GLY A 113 7.88 9.82 5.46
CA GLY A 113 8.35 11.21 5.32
C GLY A 113 9.74 11.43 4.71
N ASN A 114 10.58 10.39 4.63
CA ASN A 114 11.86 10.41 3.90
C ASN A 114 11.73 10.10 2.40
N ALA A 115 10.51 9.99 1.89
CA ALA A 115 10.19 9.60 0.50
C ALA A 115 10.73 8.22 0.09
N VAL A 116 10.98 7.35 1.06
CA VAL A 116 11.39 5.96 0.85
C VAL A 116 10.17 5.05 0.86
N CYS A 117 10.12 4.10 -0.08
CA CYS A 117 9.08 3.08 -0.15
C CYS A 117 9.55 1.78 0.49
N TYR A 118 8.75 1.22 1.40
CA TYR A 118 8.95 -0.08 2.02
C TYR A 118 7.91 -1.05 1.49
N VAL A 119 8.35 -2.09 0.79
CA VAL A 119 7.49 -3.16 0.25
C VAL A 119 7.77 -4.48 0.94
N VAL A 120 6.73 -5.27 1.16
CA VAL A 120 6.88 -6.67 1.57
C VAL A 120 7.03 -7.52 0.31
N VAL A 121 8.12 -8.29 0.20
CA VAL A 121 8.38 -9.24 -0.89
C VAL A 121 8.99 -10.49 -0.29
N ASN A 122 8.40 -11.65 -0.57
CA ASN A 122 8.86 -12.94 -0.04
C ASN A 122 9.03 -12.94 1.50
N GLN A 123 8.07 -12.37 2.23
CA GLN A 123 8.09 -12.24 3.70
C GLN A 123 9.24 -11.37 4.25
N GLU A 124 9.86 -10.55 3.41
CA GLU A 124 10.89 -9.60 3.82
C GLU A 124 10.47 -8.17 3.47
N ILE A 125 10.80 -7.21 4.34
CA ILE A 125 10.68 -5.79 4.00
C ILE A 125 11.89 -5.38 3.18
N ARG A 126 11.62 -4.78 2.03
CA ARG A 126 12.64 -4.20 1.17
C ARG A 126 12.49 -2.70 1.09
N GLU A 127 13.60 -2.01 1.23
CA GLU A 127 13.70 -0.59 0.92
C GLU A 127 13.79 -0.40 -0.59
N VAL A 128 12.98 0.50 -1.13
CA VAL A 128 12.94 0.81 -2.55
C VAL A 128 13.15 2.30 -2.77
N GLN A 129 14.16 2.58 -3.59
CA GLN A 129 14.59 3.94 -3.90
C GLN A 129 13.91 4.55 -5.13
N THR A 130 13.36 3.73 -6.03
CA THR A 130 12.62 4.17 -7.23
C THR A 130 11.33 3.38 -7.35
N PHE A 131 10.20 4.08 -7.42
CA PHE A 131 8.87 3.49 -7.41
C PHE A 131 7.85 4.42 -8.09
N ASP A 132 6.66 3.91 -8.40
CA ASP A 132 5.53 4.74 -8.79
C ASP A 132 4.78 5.23 -7.54
N LEU A 133 4.65 6.53 -7.35
CA LEU A 133 3.89 7.16 -6.28
C LEU A 133 2.41 7.31 -6.68
N LEU A 134 1.51 6.96 -5.76
CA LEU A 134 0.06 7.14 -5.93
C LEU A 134 -0.34 8.61 -5.72
N LEU A 135 -1.00 9.20 -6.72
CA LEU A 135 -1.46 10.59 -6.72
C LEU A 135 -2.99 10.66 -6.87
N CYS A 136 -3.57 11.74 -6.36
CA CYS A 136 -5.00 12.07 -6.50
C CYS A 136 -5.16 13.58 -6.70
N ASN A 137 -5.73 14.04 -7.82
CA ASN A 137 -5.89 15.48 -8.13
C ASN A 137 -7.29 15.94 -8.55
#